data_AF-A0A7C7CAY4-F1
#
_entry.id   AF-A0A7C7CAY4-F1
#
_cell.length_a   1.000
_cell.length_b   1.000
_cell.length_c   1.000
_cell.angle_alpha   90.00
_cell.angle_beta   90.00
_cell.angle_gamma   90.00
#
_symmetry.space_group_name_H-M   'P 1'
#
loop_
_entity.id
_entity.type
_entity.pdbx_description
1 polymer ?
#
loop_
_entity_poly.entity_id
_entity_poly.type
_entity_poly.pdbx_seq_one_letter_code
_entity_poly.pdbx_strand_id
1 'polypeptide(L)'
;LALGLREDMYITIPRNRYDQLKASMNIRNRIMAPINKGQEIGSVEIKLDGESVFHAPLIALHDVADGTLWQRLKDEARLLIE
;
A
#
# COMPACT_ATOMS: atom_id res chain seq x y z
N LEU A 1 4.66 3.44 -4.84
CA LEU A 1 4.57 2.62 -3.60
C LEU A 1 3.57 1.50 -3.86
N ALA A 2 4.03 0.24 -3.89
CA ALA A 2 3.15 -0.90 -4.07
C ALA A 2 2.67 -1.41 -2.70
N LEU A 3 1.36 -1.34 -2.48
CA LEU A 3 0.70 -1.77 -1.25
C LEU A 3 -0.14 -3.02 -1.54
N GLY A 4 -0.26 -3.90 -0.56
CA GLY A 4 -1.04 -5.13 -0.69
C GLY A 4 -1.31 -5.79 0.65
N LEU A 5 -1.91 -6.97 0.59
CA LEU A 5 -2.15 -7.79 1.77
C LEU A 5 -0.98 -8.76 1.98
N ARG A 6 -0.80 -9.22 3.21
CA ARG A 6 0.21 -10.25 3.53
C ARG A 6 -0.13 -11.59 2.90
N GLU A 7 -1.42 -11.89 2.82
CA GLU A 7 -1.95 -13.16 2.38
C GLU A 7 -3.12 -12.92 1.43
N ASP A 8 -3.37 -13.87 0.55
CA ASP A 8 -4.50 -13.83 -0.38
C ASP A 8 -5.82 -13.91 0.40
N MET A 9 -6.78 -13.08 -0.01
CA MET A 9 -8.07 -12.97 0.67
C MET A 9 -9.18 -13.43 -0.27
N TYR A 10 -10.01 -14.35 0.24
CA TYR A 10 -11.20 -14.85 -0.43
C TYR A 10 -12.43 -14.53 0.41
N ILE A 11 -13.45 -13.92 -0.20
CA ILE A 11 -14.72 -13.62 0.45
C ILE A 11 -15.82 -14.35 -0.30
N THR A 12 -16.64 -15.10 0.43
CA THR A 12 -17.83 -15.76 -0.12
C THR A 12 -19.04 -14.87 0.13
N ILE A 13 -19.71 -14.45 -0.95
CA ILE A 13 -20.92 -13.65 -0.88
C ILE A 13 -22.09 -14.34 -1.58
N PRO A 14 -23.34 -14.04 -1.20
CA PRO A 14 -24.51 -14.51 -1.95
C PRO A 14 -24.46 -14.06 -3.41
N ARG A 15 -25.04 -14.88 -4.30
CA ARG A 15 -25.17 -14.55 -5.72
C ARG A 15 -25.95 -13.23 -5.87
N ASN A 16 -25.59 -12.45 -6.89
CA ASN A 16 -26.18 -11.13 -7.20
C ASN A 16 -25.95 -10.03 -6.15
N ARG A 17 -25.01 -10.19 -5.23
CA ARG A 17 -24.62 -9.13 -4.27
C ARG A 17 -23.23 -8.54 -4.51
N TYR A 18 -22.62 -8.83 -5.66
CA TYR A 18 -21.30 -8.29 -6.01
C TYR A 18 -21.31 -6.76 -6.08
N ASP A 19 -22.38 -6.16 -6.62
CA ASP A 19 -22.52 -4.71 -6.77
C ASP A 19 -22.67 -3.97 -5.42
N GLN A 20 -23.03 -4.70 -4.37
CA GLN A 20 -23.16 -4.18 -3.00
C GLN A 20 -21.84 -4.23 -2.23
N LEU A 21 -20.83 -4.92 -2.77
CA LEU A 21 -19.52 -5.03 -2.18
C LEU A 21 -18.75 -3.72 -2.38
N LYS A 22 -18.37 -3.07 -1.28
CA LYS A 22 -17.59 -1.84 -1.29
C LYS A 22 -16.26 -2.07 -0.58
N ALA A 23 -15.17 -2.01 -1.33
CA ALA A 23 -13.82 -1.95 -0.77
C ALA A 23 -13.45 -0.50 -0.46
N SER A 24 -12.95 -0.25 0.74
CA SER A 24 -12.43 1.04 1.18
C SER A 24 -11.05 0.84 1.76
N MET A 25 -10.08 1.60 1.26
CA MET A 25 -8.71 1.57 1.76
C MET A 25 -8.50 2.78 2.66
N ASN A 26 -8.11 2.54 3.90
CA ASN A 26 -7.74 3.58 4.84
C ASN A 26 -6.22 3.62 4.97
N ILE A 27 -5.60 4.61 4.35
CA ILE A 27 -4.15 4.79 4.31
C ILE A 27 -3.79 5.98 5.21
N ARG A 28 -2.71 5.86 5.99
CA ARG A 28 -2.23 6.97 6.81
C ARG A 28 -1.79 8.13 5.92
N ASN A 29 -2.30 9.34 6.16
CA ASN A 29 -2.04 10.55 5.36
C ASN A 29 -0.56 10.94 5.24
N ARG A 30 0.30 10.47 6.15
CA ARG A 30 1.73 10.81 6.15
C ARG A 30 2.55 9.53 6.09
N ILE A 31 2.86 9.11 4.87
CA ILE A 31 3.80 8.03 4.61
C ILE A 31 5.17 8.68 4.44
N MET A 32 6.04 8.56 5.44
CA MET A 32 7.45 8.94 5.31
C MET A 32 8.26 7.68 5.03
N ALA A 33 9.17 7.75 4.06
CA ALA A 33 10.20 6.73 3.94
C ALA A 33 11.21 6.88 5.11
N PRO A 34 12.03 5.84 5.40
CA PRO A 34 12.11 4.54 4.74
C PRO A 34 10.93 3.62 5.10
N ILE A 35 10.38 2.94 4.10
CA ILE A 35 9.35 1.92 4.28
C ILE A 35 9.96 0.55 4.06
N ASN A 36 9.86 -0.32 5.06
CA ASN A 36 10.31 -1.70 4.95
C ASN A 36 9.21 -2.59 4.36
N LYS A 37 9.60 -3.64 3.64
CA LYS A 37 8.72 -4.70 3.17
C LYS A 37 8.01 -5.33 4.36
N GLY A 38 6.69 -5.48 4.25
CA GLY A 38 5.84 -6.01 5.32
C GLY A 38 5.41 -4.98 6.37
N GLN A 39 5.87 -3.72 6.27
CA GLN A 39 5.43 -2.65 7.15
C GLN A 39 3.95 -2.33 6.89
N GLU A 40 3.19 -2.20 7.95
CA GLU A 40 1.79 -1.79 7.90
C GLU A 40 1.67 -0.29 7.63
N ILE A 41 0.98 0.07 6.55
CA ILE A 41 0.81 1.46 6.07
C ILE A 41 -0.65 1.93 6.21
N GLY A 42 -1.57 1.00 6.46
CA GLY A 42 -2.98 1.28 6.59
C GLY A 42 -3.80 0.01 6.79
N SER A 43 -5.08 0.07 6.45
CA SER A 43 -6.00 -1.06 6.46
C SER A 43 -6.92 -1.05 5.26
N VAL A 44 -7.37 -2.24 4.86
CA VAL A 44 -8.48 -2.41 3.93
C VAL A 44 -9.72 -2.82 4.72
N GLU A 45 -10.83 -2.19 4.40
CA GLU A 45 -12.15 -2.53 4.91
C GLU A 45 -13.05 -2.89 3.73
N ILE A 46 -13.76 -4.01 3.83
CA ILE A 46 -14.74 -4.41 2.83
C ILE A 46 -16.10 -4.43 3.50
N LYS A 47 -17.05 -3.74 2.87
CA LYS A 47 -18.43 -3.65 3.33
C LYS A 47 -19.37 -4.33 2.36
N LEU A 48 -20.37 -5.02 2.91
CA LEU A 48 -21.50 -5.55 2.16
C LEU A 48 -22.76 -4.97 2.79
N ASP A 49 -23.60 -4.31 1.99
CA ASP A 49 -24.82 -3.63 2.48
C ASP A 49 -24.58 -2.64 3.65
N GLY A 50 -23.38 -2.06 3.71
CA GLY A 50 -23.00 -1.10 4.76
C GLY A 50 -22.41 -1.74 6.03
N GLU A 51 -22.45 -3.06 6.16
CA GLU A 51 -21.82 -3.79 7.25
C GLU A 51 -20.38 -4.18 6.90
N SER A 52 -19.46 -4.01 7.83
CA SER A 52 -18.05 -4.40 7.67
C SER A 52 -17.91 -5.92 7.73
N VAL A 53 -17.68 -6.54 6.58
CA VAL A 53 -17.55 -8.01 6.47
C VAL A 53 -16.11 -8.46 6.59
N PHE A 54 -15.14 -7.56 6.34
CA PHE A 54 -13.73 -7.89 6.43
C PHE A 54 -12.87 -6.68 6.74
N HIS A 55 -11.83 -6.91 7.54
CA HIS A 55 -10.81 -5.93 7.87
C HIS A 55 -9.43 -6.59 7.87
N ALA A 56 -8.47 -6.02 7.14
CA ALA A 56 -7.08 -6.47 7.19
C ALA A 56 -6.07 -5.33 7.11
N PRO A 57 -4.88 -5.52 7.71
CA PRO A 57 -3.79 -4.58 7.58
C PRO A 57 -3.24 -4.55 6.15
N LEU A 58 -3.06 -3.36 5.62
CA LEU A 58 -2.44 -3.10 4.33
C LEU A 58 -0.94 -2.91 4.54
N ILE A 59 -0.13 -3.75 3.90
CA ILE A 59 1.33 -3.78 4.05
C ILE A 59 2.04 -3.27 2.79
N ALA A 60 3.28 -2.82 2.97
CA ALA A 60 4.18 -2.52 1.87
C ALA A 60 4.73 -3.82 1.24
N LEU A 61 4.53 -4.00 -0.06
CA LEU A 61 5.00 -5.19 -0.78
C LEU A 61 6.50 -5.13 -1.12
N HIS A 62 7.05 -3.91 -1.17
CA HIS A 62 8.43 -3.64 -1.54
C HIS A 62 9.05 -2.65 -0.56
N ASP A 63 10.36 -2.79 -0.35
CA ASP A 63 11.15 -1.78 0.36
C ASP A 63 11.19 -0.49 -0.47
N VAL A 64 10.82 0.63 0.14
CA VAL A 64 10.98 1.97 -0.44
C VAL A 64 11.94 2.73 0.44
N ALA A 65 13.21 2.73 0.04
CA ALA A 65 14.21 3.58 0.65
C ALA A 65 13.87 5.05 0.39
N ASP A 66 14.22 5.92 1.35
CA ASP A 66 14.32 7.35 1.06
C ASP A 66 15.26 7.54 -0.14
N GLY A 67 14.89 8.48 -1.04
CA GLY A 67 15.65 8.82 -2.24
C GLY A 67 17.15 8.77 -1.98
N THR A 68 17.81 7.81 -2.62
CA THR A 68 19.12 7.33 -2.17
C THR A 68 20.21 8.30 -2.60
N LEU A 69 21.22 8.47 -1.75
CA LEU A 69 22.52 9.12 -1.94
C LEU A 69 23.11 9.09 -3.39
N TRP A 70 22.74 8.10 -4.21
CA TRP A 70 23.06 7.94 -5.63
C TRP A 70 22.48 9.00 -6.57
N GLN A 71 21.30 9.57 -6.29
CA GLN A 71 20.79 10.71 -7.07
C GLN A 71 21.67 11.95 -6.86
N ARG A 72 22.09 12.21 -5.61
CA ARG A 72 23.03 13.31 -5.30
C ARG A 72 24.43 13.07 -5.89
N LEU A 73 24.95 11.85 -5.79
CA LEU A 73 26.25 11.48 -6.37
C LEU A 73 26.27 11.58 -7.91
N LYS A 74 25.16 11.24 -8.59
CA LYS A 74 25.06 11.44 -10.05
C LYS A 74 25.00 12.92 -10.44
N ASP A 75 24.29 13.73 -9.67
CA ASP A 75 24.23 15.17 -9.89
C ASP A 75 25.60 15.83 -9.71
N GLU A 76 26.37 15.45 -8.67
CA GLU A 76 27.75 15.93 -8.49
C GLU A 76 28.71 15.46 -9.59
N ALA A 77 28.62 14.19 -10.01
CA ALA A 77 29.47 13.69 -11.09
C ALA A 77 29.20 14.37 -12.44
N ARG A 78 27.95 14.79 -12.69
CA ARG A 78 27.58 15.51 -13.91
C ARG A 78 28.15 16.94 -13.93
N LEU A 79 28.35 17.54 -12.76
CA LEU A 79 28.91 18.90 -12.61
C LEU A 79 30.44 18.92 -12.74
N LEU A 80 31.12 17.78 -12.57
CA LEU A 80 32.57 17.65 -12.73
C LEU A 80 33.03 17.25 -14.14
N ILE A 81 32.08 16.90 -15.02
CA ILE A 81 32.32 16.49 -16.41
C ILE A 81 31.98 17.62 -17.41
N GLU A 82 31.46 18.75 -16.89
CA GLU A 82 31.35 20.03 -17.59
C GLU A 82 32.45 20.99 -17.10
#